data_AF-A0A7C2A023-F1
#
_entry.id   AF-A0A7C2A023-F1
#
_cell.length_a   1.000
_cell.length_b   1.000
_cell.length_c   1.000
_cell.angle_alpha   90.00
_cell.angle_beta   90.00
_cell.angle_gamma   90.00
#
_symmetry.space_group_name_H-M   'P 1'
#
loop_
_entity.id
_entity.type
_entity.pdbx_description
1 polymer ?
#
loop_
_entity_poly.entity_id
_entity_poly.type
_entity_poly.pdbx_seq_one_letter_code
_entity_poly.pdbx_strand_id
1 'polypeptide(L)'
;MCANKLRHVQVPSLENQKCLGGRCALMSQMKTNPLQQVKEKLDFMEVIREHVNLEPSGDRYLGFCPFHENVNTPSFTVYPDQERWICYGCDEKGDVLRFLENIEGVSLREILKKYAKEFGIPLYRLTREAKKHIEEMEILHELVDEAAQLYHETLVWLPLGSEARKYIADRGILPDTIERFNLGYALNSWKATHVALMKKGYFKEQLIAAGIVKKGSNDKIYDFFRKRLIFPIAYDSSPIAFAGRTLLTGSEAPVKYLNSPSTDLFKKGKILYGLPHAREGIKREGSVIVVEGYMDVIALHQNGFDNAVSIMGTSFSKHHIKTLARLTDRVILVLDSDDAGRKAIMRIKMEGETGIDLYVVELPDKDPDEIVLENKDEWSNLLDSAKAIPIYITDTLVAQSKDLTDPKEKKRIVNRVTYLLNFVTDPHEQAAYLEYLSRAVGYEEYIVNPKCPHCRRKYHD
;
A
#
# COMPACT_ATOMS: atom_id res chain seq x y z
N MET A 1 -1.10 5.33 78.46
CA MET A 1 -1.51 3.92 78.56
C MET A 1 -2.17 3.50 77.25
N CYS A 2 -1.77 2.34 76.75
CA CYS A 2 -2.47 1.48 75.78
C CYS A 2 -2.46 1.82 74.28
N ALA A 3 -2.11 0.77 73.55
CA ALA A 3 -1.94 0.59 72.12
C ALA A 3 -3.24 0.24 71.39
N ASN A 4 -3.23 0.30 70.04
CA ASN A 4 -3.73 -0.77 69.14
C ASN A 4 -3.54 -0.35 67.67
N LYS A 5 -2.72 -1.10 66.90
CA LYS A 5 -3.06 -2.24 66.02
C LYS A 5 -3.84 -1.87 64.75
N LEU A 6 -3.10 -1.90 63.64
CA LEU A 6 -3.57 -1.94 62.26
C LEU A 6 -4.30 -3.27 61.96
N ARG A 7 -5.43 -3.20 61.24
CA ARG A 7 -5.99 -4.30 60.44
C ARG A 7 -6.58 -3.76 59.13
N HIS A 8 -6.33 -4.52 58.06
CA HIS A 8 -6.83 -4.37 56.69
C HIS A 8 -8.35 -4.33 56.58
N VAL A 9 -8.87 -3.54 55.63
CA VAL A 9 -10.22 -3.73 55.05
C VAL A 9 -10.14 -3.50 53.53
N GLN A 10 -10.64 -4.48 52.77
CA GLN A 10 -10.80 -4.49 51.31
C GLN A 10 -12.00 -3.61 50.87
N VAL A 11 -11.90 -3.03 49.68
CA VAL A 11 -12.95 -2.21 49.04
C VAL A 11 -13.82 -3.09 48.13
N PRO A 12 -15.17 -3.08 48.21
CA PRO A 12 -16.04 -3.81 47.29
C PRO A 12 -16.38 -3.02 46.02
N SER A 13 -16.63 -3.78 44.95
CA SER A 13 -17.04 -3.38 43.60
C SER A 13 -18.44 -2.75 43.54
N LEU A 14 -18.58 -1.68 42.74
CA LEU A 14 -19.86 -1.04 42.41
C LEU A 14 -20.46 -1.66 41.13
N GLU A 15 -21.34 -2.63 41.31
CA GLU A 15 -22.38 -2.97 40.34
C GLU A 15 -23.77 -2.75 40.99
N ASN A 16 -24.71 -2.29 40.16
CA ASN A 16 -26.15 -2.11 40.42
C ASN A 16 -26.59 -0.84 41.17
N GLN A 17 -26.94 0.20 40.39
CA GLN A 17 -28.06 1.07 40.72
C GLN A 17 -29.00 1.23 39.51
N LYS A 18 -30.23 0.76 39.69
CA LYS A 18 -31.39 0.98 38.80
C LYS A 18 -31.74 2.47 38.79
N CYS A 19 -31.78 3.10 37.61
CA CYS A 19 -32.42 4.41 37.43
C CYS A 19 -33.70 4.26 36.61
N LEU A 20 -34.82 4.50 37.27
CA LEU A 20 -36.16 4.64 36.72
C LEU A 20 -36.30 6.03 36.07
N GLY A 21 -36.85 6.09 34.85
CA GLY A 21 -37.48 7.30 34.30
C GLY A 21 -36.84 7.87 33.03
N GLY A 22 -37.53 7.68 31.89
CA GLY A 22 -37.69 8.61 30.76
C GLY A 22 -36.48 9.05 29.92
N ARG A 23 -35.28 9.22 30.49
CA ARG A 23 -34.10 9.73 29.78
C ARG A 23 -33.27 8.66 29.09
N CYS A 24 -33.47 7.38 29.44
CA CYS A 24 -32.73 6.27 28.82
C CYS A 24 -33.23 5.96 27.40
N ALA A 25 -34.51 6.22 27.10
CA ALA A 25 -35.07 5.96 25.76
C ALA A 25 -34.50 6.91 24.69
N LEU A 26 -34.23 8.17 25.03
CA LEU A 26 -33.58 9.12 24.11
C LEU A 26 -32.06 8.87 23.95
N MET A 27 -31.39 8.32 24.97
CA MET A 27 -29.97 7.96 24.88
C MET A 27 -29.74 6.63 24.15
N SER A 28 -30.77 5.78 24.04
CA SER A 28 -30.73 4.53 23.26
C SER A 28 -30.77 4.78 21.74
N GLN A 29 -31.32 5.91 21.30
CA GLN A 29 -31.31 6.32 19.88
C GLN A 29 -29.97 6.94 19.42
N MET A 30 -28.99 7.08 20.32
CA MET A 30 -27.70 7.73 20.03
C MET A 30 -26.51 6.75 19.87
N LYS A 31 -26.78 5.48 19.54
CA LYS A 31 -25.74 4.42 19.45
C LYS A 31 -25.68 3.64 18.14
N THR A 32 -26.40 4.03 17.08
CA THR A 32 -26.21 3.38 15.78
C THR A 32 -25.11 4.09 14.99
N ASN A 33 -24.12 3.31 14.54
CA ASN A 33 -23.06 3.75 13.63
C ASN A 33 -23.71 4.43 12.39
N PRO A 34 -23.29 5.62 11.94
CA PRO A 34 -23.84 6.25 10.73
C PRO A 34 -23.78 5.36 9.49
N LEU A 35 -22.79 4.45 9.40
CA LEU A 35 -22.74 3.41 8.37
C LEU A 35 -23.99 2.52 8.42
N GLN A 36 -24.37 2.08 9.62
CA GLN A 36 -25.55 1.25 9.83
C GLN A 36 -26.83 2.02 9.53
N GLN A 37 -26.92 3.28 9.94
CA GLN A 37 -28.09 4.13 9.66
C GLN A 37 -28.28 4.37 8.15
N VAL A 38 -27.18 4.57 7.40
CA VAL A 38 -27.25 4.71 5.93
C VAL A 38 -27.69 3.40 5.31
N LYS A 39 -27.10 2.28 5.74
CA LYS A 39 -27.45 0.95 5.23
C LYS A 39 -28.93 0.61 5.47
N GLU A 40 -29.47 0.92 6.63
CA GLU A 40 -30.89 0.69 6.98
C GLU A 40 -31.88 1.55 6.19
N LYS A 41 -31.44 2.67 5.62
CA LYS A 41 -32.29 3.55 4.80
C LYS A 41 -32.23 3.24 3.31
N LEU A 42 -31.20 2.53 2.87
CA LEU A 42 -31.11 2.06 1.49
C LEU A 42 -32.00 0.82 1.34
N ASP A 43 -32.93 0.85 0.40
CA ASP A 43 -33.60 -0.38 -0.02
C ASP A 43 -32.61 -1.18 -0.88
N PHE A 44 -32.11 -2.28 -0.32
CA PHE A 44 -31.13 -3.14 -0.96
C PHE A 44 -31.59 -3.64 -2.34
N MET A 45 -32.88 -3.97 -2.50
CA MET A 45 -33.40 -4.50 -3.77
C MET A 45 -33.66 -3.40 -4.78
N GLU A 46 -34.11 -2.23 -4.34
CA GLU A 46 -34.31 -1.07 -5.21
C GLU A 46 -32.99 -0.62 -5.83
N VAL A 47 -31.96 -0.39 -5.00
CA VAL A 47 -30.63 0.07 -5.42
C VAL A 47 -30.01 -0.86 -6.46
N ILE A 48 -30.12 -2.18 -6.26
CA ILE A 48 -29.57 -3.15 -7.21
C ILE A 48 -30.37 -3.16 -8.51
N ARG A 49 -31.71 -3.10 -8.44
CA ARG A 49 -32.59 -3.13 -9.64
C ARG A 49 -32.46 -1.90 -10.51
N GLU A 50 -32.03 -0.76 -9.95
CA GLU A 50 -31.69 0.43 -10.74
C GLU A 50 -30.54 0.18 -11.73
N HIS A 51 -29.64 -0.76 -11.41
CA HIS A 51 -28.39 -0.96 -12.15
C HIS A 51 -28.32 -2.33 -12.85
N VAL A 52 -29.06 -3.33 -12.37
CA VAL A 52 -29.00 -4.71 -12.87
C VAL A 52 -30.41 -5.22 -13.15
N ASN A 53 -30.63 -5.72 -14.36
CA ASN A 53 -31.86 -6.44 -14.68
C ASN A 53 -31.82 -7.83 -14.00
N LEU A 54 -32.75 -8.04 -13.06
CA LEU A 54 -32.79 -9.23 -12.21
C LEU A 54 -34.01 -10.10 -12.51
N GLU A 55 -33.77 -11.39 -12.75
CA GLU A 55 -34.80 -12.41 -12.92
C GLU A 55 -34.96 -13.27 -11.66
N PRO A 56 -36.19 -13.59 -11.24
CA PRO A 56 -36.43 -14.41 -10.05
C PRO A 56 -35.99 -15.86 -10.28
N SER A 57 -35.31 -16.44 -9.28
CA SER A 57 -34.86 -17.84 -9.28
C SER A 57 -35.00 -18.44 -7.88
N GLY A 58 -36.21 -18.85 -7.51
CA GLY A 58 -36.48 -19.39 -6.17
C GLY A 58 -36.45 -18.29 -5.11
N ASP A 59 -35.59 -18.44 -4.10
CA ASP A 59 -35.40 -17.50 -2.99
C ASP A 59 -34.38 -16.38 -3.30
N ARG A 60 -33.86 -16.35 -4.53
CA ARG A 60 -32.82 -15.44 -4.99
C ARG A 60 -33.18 -14.84 -6.34
N TYR A 61 -32.39 -13.86 -6.77
CA TYR A 61 -32.49 -13.25 -8.08
C TYR A 61 -31.16 -13.40 -8.84
N LEU A 62 -31.26 -13.58 -10.15
CA LEU A 62 -30.12 -13.75 -11.06
C LEU A 62 -30.05 -12.59 -12.04
N GLY A 63 -28.84 -12.17 -12.40
CA GLY A 63 -28.61 -11.15 -13.41
C GLY A 63 -27.21 -11.23 -13.99
N PHE A 64 -26.98 -10.37 -14.98
CA PHE A 64 -25.64 -10.13 -15.49
C PHE A 64 -24.87 -9.21 -14.54
N CYS A 65 -23.60 -9.53 -14.30
CA CYS A 65 -22.79 -8.75 -13.38
C CYS A 65 -22.46 -7.40 -14.00
N PRO A 66 -22.63 -6.29 -13.27
CA PRO A 66 -22.27 -4.97 -13.77
C PRO A 66 -20.77 -4.66 -13.63
N PHE A 67 -19.98 -5.54 -12.99
CA PHE A 67 -18.57 -5.29 -12.64
C PHE A 67 -17.56 -6.03 -13.53
N HIS A 68 -18.02 -6.89 -14.44
CA HIS A 68 -17.16 -7.58 -15.40
C HIS A 68 -17.94 -7.89 -16.69
N GLU A 69 -17.20 -8.24 -17.75
CA GLU A 69 -17.81 -8.64 -19.02
C GLU A 69 -18.53 -9.98 -18.91
N ASN A 70 -19.78 -10.03 -19.35
CA ASN A 70 -20.65 -11.17 -19.14
C ASN A 70 -20.53 -12.22 -20.26
N VAL A 71 -20.46 -13.50 -19.89
CA VAL A 71 -20.33 -14.63 -20.83
C VAL A 71 -21.65 -15.41 -20.90
N ASN A 72 -22.63 -14.93 -21.69
CA ASN A 72 -23.95 -15.54 -22.02
C ASN A 72 -24.78 -16.16 -20.87
N THR A 73 -24.30 -16.12 -19.63
CA THR A 73 -24.81 -16.83 -18.46
C THR A 73 -24.83 -15.85 -17.30
N PRO A 74 -25.99 -15.60 -16.67
CA PRO A 74 -26.09 -14.78 -15.48
C PRO A 74 -25.22 -15.32 -14.35
N SER A 75 -24.24 -14.53 -13.90
CA SER A 75 -23.30 -14.90 -12.83
C SER A 75 -23.54 -14.12 -11.53
N PHE A 76 -24.34 -13.05 -11.59
CA PHE A 76 -24.65 -12.18 -10.46
C PHE A 76 -25.89 -12.69 -9.75
N THR A 77 -25.73 -13.08 -8.48
CA THR A 77 -26.79 -13.63 -7.65
C THR A 77 -27.06 -12.72 -6.46
N VAL A 78 -28.32 -12.37 -6.26
CA VAL A 78 -28.79 -11.49 -5.18
C VAL A 78 -29.63 -12.30 -4.22
N TYR A 79 -29.33 -12.19 -2.93
CA TYR A 79 -30.03 -12.85 -1.83
C TYR A 79 -30.74 -11.78 -0.99
N PRO A 80 -32.03 -11.47 -1.28
CA PRO A 80 -32.76 -10.37 -0.63
C PRO A 80 -32.83 -10.54 0.88
N ASP A 81 -33.20 -11.73 1.36
CA ASP A 81 -33.36 -12.03 2.80
C ASP A 81 -32.06 -11.85 3.60
N GLN A 82 -30.92 -11.91 2.91
CA GLN A 82 -29.58 -11.77 3.51
C GLN A 82 -28.93 -10.42 3.18
N GLU A 83 -29.64 -9.53 2.46
CA GLU A 83 -29.15 -8.23 1.96
C GLU A 83 -27.72 -8.28 1.42
N ARG A 84 -27.44 -9.31 0.61
CA ARG A 84 -26.13 -9.51 0.01
C ARG A 84 -26.22 -9.99 -1.43
N TRP A 85 -25.16 -9.75 -2.18
CA TRP A 85 -24.97 -10.24 -3.53
C TRP A 85 -23.63 -10.97 -3.64
N ILE A 86 -23.54 -11.90 -4.59
CA ILE A 86 -22.32 -12.60 -4.98
C ILE A 86 -22.31 -12.68 -6.49
N CYS A 87 -21.20 -12.32 -7.11
CA CYS A 87 -20.91 -12.67 -8.49
C CYS A 87 -20.05 -13.93 -8.53
N TYR A 88 -20.58 -15.02 -9.06
CA TYR A 88 -19.83 -16.28 -9.22
C TYR A 88 -18.86 -16.26 -10.41
N GLY A 89 -18.87 -15.21 -11.24
CA GLY A 89 -17.95 -15.04 -12.36
C GLY A 89 -16.65 -14.34 -11.98
N CYS A 90 -16.72 -13.29 -11.14
CA CYS A 90 -15.55 -12.52 -10.71
C CYS A 90 -15.23 -12.61 -9.21
N ASP A 91 -15.94 -13.47 -8.48
CA ASP A 91 -15.86 -13.71 -7.02
C ASP A 91 -16.06 -12.46 -6.12
N GLU A 92 -16.49 -11.35 -6.69
CA GLU A 92 -16.92 -10.18 -5.91
C GLU A 92 -18.23 -10.48 -5.17
N LYS A 93 -18.32 -9.93 -3.96
CA LYS A 93 -19.50 -10.08 -3.08
C LYS A 93 -19.59 -8.92 -2.13
N GLY A 94 -20.80 -8.63 -1.65
CA GLY A 94 -20.98 -7.54 -0.72
C GLY A 94 -22.42 -7.28 -0.34
N ASP A 95 -22.60 -6.21 0.43
CA ASP A 95 -23.90 -5.62 0.71
C ASP A 95 -24.17 -4.44 -0.25
N VAL A 96 -25.24 -3.68 0.02
CA VAL A 96 -25.62 -2.50 -0.78
C VAL A 96 -24.52 -1.43 -0.84
N LEU A 97 -23.75 -1.24 0.23
CA LEU A 97 -22.70 -0.21 0.25
C LEU A 97 -21.54 -0.63 -0.63
N ARG A 98 -21.13 -1.89 -0.54
CA ARG A 98 -20.09 -2.46 -1.42
C ARG A 98 -20.53 -2.48 -2.89
N PHE A 99 -21.82 -2.70 -3.16
CA PHE A 99 -22.39 -2.56 -4.51
C PHE A 99 -22.21 -1.13 -5.04
N LEU A 100 -22.57 -0.14 -4.23
CA LEU A 100 -22.47 1.27 -4.57
C LEU A 100 -21.02 1.73 -4.77
N GLU A 101 -20.08 1.31 -3.91
CA GLU A 101 -18.64 1.57 -4.11
C GLU A 101 -18.17 1.07 -5.48
N ASN A 102 -18.55 -0.15 -5.84
CA ASN A 102 -18.10 -0.78 -7.07
C ASN A 102 -18.77 -0.18 -8.33
N ILE A 103 -20.07 0.18 -8.26
CA ILE A 103 -20.81 0.70 -9.42
C ILE A 103 -20.53 2.18 -9.69
N GLU A 104 -20.30 2.97 -8.63
CA GLU A 104 -19.99 4.39 -8.74
C GLU A 104 -18.48 4.67 -8.85
N GLY A 105 -17.63 3.68 -8.55
CA GLY A 105 -16.18 3.81 -8.61
C GLY A 105 -15.60 4.75 -7.55
N VAL A 106 -16.28 4.90 -6.41
CA VAL A 106 -15.90 5.80 -5.31
C VAL A 106 -15.75 5.04 -4.00
N SER A 107 -15.01 5.63 -3.05
CA SER A 107 -14.74 4.99 -1.76
C SER A 107 -15.97 4.90 -0.85
N LEU A 108 -15.99 3.95 0.10
CA LEU A 108 -17.02 3.85 1.15
C LEU A 108 -17.25 5.20 1.86
N ARG A 109 -16.20 5.99 2.05
CA ARG A 109 -16.30 7.30 2.70
C ARG A 109 -17.12 8.27 1.87
N GLU A 110 -16.99 8.24 0.55
CA GLU A 110 -17.74 9.08 -0.39
C GLU A 110 -19.19 8.62 -0.51
N ILE A 111 -19.42 7.30 -0.60
CA ILE A 111 -20.77 6.71 -0.54
C ILE A 111 -21.48 7.13 0.75
N LEU A 112 -20.81 6.98 1.90
CA LEU A 112 -21.36 7.42 3.18
C LEU A 112 -21.63 8.93 3.21
N LYS A 113 -20.72 9.76 2.70
CA LYS A 113 -20.93 11.23 2.57
C LYS A 113 -22.16 11.56 1.74
N LYS A 114 -22.32 10.93 0.59
CA LYS A 114 -23.42 11.14 -0.36
C LYS A 114 -24.77 10.78 0.26
N TYR A 115 -24.94 9.53 0.68
CA TYR A 115 -26.22 9.03 1.15
C TYR A 115 -26.59 9.52 2.55
N ALA A 116 -25.62 9.80 3.42
CA ALA A 116 -25.94 10.41 4.70
C ALA A 116 -26.41 11.86 4.56
N LYS A 117 -25.87 12.61 3.59
CA LYS A 117 -26.38 13.95 3.25
C LYS A 117 -27.82 13.86 2.73
N GLU A 118 -28.07 12.93 1.81
CA GLU A 118 -29.39 12.71 1.22
C GLU A 118 -30.45 12.34 2.27
N PHE A 119 -30.10 11.43 3.18
CA PHE A 119 -31.01 10.95 4.21
C PHE A 119 -31.06 11.81 5.48
N GLY A 120 -30.32 12.91 5.52
CA GLY A 120 -30.18 13.75 6.71
C GLY A 120 -29.56 13.02 7.90
N ILE A 121 -28.77 11.97 7.66
CA ILE A 121 -28.03 11.25 8.69
C ILE A 121 -26.78 12.05 9.04
N PRO A 122 -26.63 12.51 10.30
CA PRO A 122 -25.40 13.14 10.72
C PRO A 122 -24.30 12.08 10.76
N LEU A 123 -23.28 12.22 9.90
CA LEU A 123 -22.07 11.38 9.87
C LEU A 123 -21.15 11.64 11.07
N TYR A 124 -21.73 11.59 12.28
CA TYR A 124 -21.23 12.18 13.51
C TYR A 124 -21.34 13.72 13.52
N ARG A 125 -21.75 14.32 14.66
CA ARG A 125 -21.42 15.73 14.92
C ARG A 125 -19.90 15.79 14.99
N LEU A 126 -19.24 16.03 13.86
CA LEU A 126 -17.83 16.36 13.85
C LEU A 126 -17.68 17.54 14.81
N THR A 127 -16.80 17.39 15.79
CA THR A 127 -16.40 18.51 16.63
C THR A 127 -15.95 19.65 15.70
N ARG A 128 -16.03 20.90 16.15
CA ARG A 128 -15.49 22.03 15.36
C ARG A 128 -14.05 21.76 14.91
N GLU A 129 -13.28 21.07 15.76
CA GLU A 129 -11.92 20.60 15.48
C GLU A 129 -11.86 19.58 14.34
N ALA A 130 -12.71 18.55 14.35
CA ALA A 130 -12.72 17.54 13.30
C ALA A 130 -13.18 18.11 11.94
N LYS A 131 -14.14 19.05 11.95
CA LYS A 131 -14.54 19.77 10.74
C LYS A 131 -13.39 20.64 10.19
N LYS A 132 -12.74 21.42 11.06
CA LYS A 132 -11.58 22.23 10.70
C LYS A 132 -10.45 21.38 10.13
N HIS A 133 -10.17 20.22 10.73
CA HIS A 133 -9.15 19.32 10.23
C HIS A 133 -9.47 18.78 8.82
N ILE A 134 -10.74 18.45 8.53
CA ILE A 134 -11.13 18.04 7.18
C ILE A 134 -10.93 19.16 6.17
N GLU A 135 -11.38 20.38 6.50
CA GLU A 135 -11.20 21.57 5.65
C GLU A 135 -9.69 21.85 5.40
N GLU A 136 -8.86 21.72 6.44
CA GLU A 136 -7.41 21.84 6.32
C GLU A 136 -6.83 20.78 5.37
N MET A 137 -7.24 19.52 5.50
CA MET A 137 -6.77 18.43 4.64
C MET A 137 -7.20 18.60 3.17
N GLU A 138 -8.42 19.07 2.92
CA GLU A 138 -8.91 19.39 1.57
C GLU A 138 -8.05 20.46 0.91
N ILE A 139 -7.74 21.54 1.63
CA ILE A 139 -6.84 22.59 1.14
C ILE A 139 -5.43 22.04 0.84
N LEU A 140 -4.90 21.14 1.68
CA LEU A 140 -3.58 20.56 1.43
C LEU A 140 -3.57 19.69 0.17
N HIS A 141 -4.65 18.91 -0.07
CA HIS A 141 -4.78 18.12 -1.30
C HIS A 141 -4.83 19.02 -2.54
N GLU A 142 -5.67 20.06 -2.53
CA GLU A 142 -5.77 21.03 -3.63
C GLU A 142 -4.42 21.72 -3.89
N LEU A 143 -3.72 22.14 -2.84
CA LEU A 143 -2.42 22.79 -2.94
C LEU A 143 -1.36 21.88 -3.56
N VAL A 144 -1.32 20.59 -3.16
CA VAL A 144 -0.37 19.62 -3.73
C VAL A 144 -0.71 19.32 -5.18
N ASP A 145 -1.99 19.22 -5.54
CA ASP A 145 -2.42 19.04 -6.92
C ASP A 145 -2.01 20.23 -7.80
N GLU A 146 -2.26 21.45 -7.34
CA GLU A 146 -1.85 22.68 -8.01
C GLU A 146 -0.33 22.79 -8.19
N ALA A 147 0.44 22.34 -7.19
CA ALA A 147 1.90 22.26 -7.32
C ALA A 147 2.32 21.22 -8.37
N ALA A 148 1.65 20.07 -8.43
CA ALA A 148 1.93 19.03 -9.43
C ALA A 148 1.67 19.55 -10.85
N GLN A 149 0.53 20.20 -11.07
CA GLN A 149 0.19 20.83 -12.36
C GLN A 149 1.23 21.86 -12.77
N LEU A 150 1.63 22.76 -11.85
CA LEU A 150 2.66 23.77 -12.13
C LEU A 150 3.99 23.12 -12.56
N TYR A 151 4.42 22.05 -11.88
CA TYR A 151 5.63 21.34 -12.25
C TYR A 151 5.50 20.64 -13.60
N HIS A 152 4.37 19.99 -13.87
CA HIS A 152 4.10 19.31 -15.13
C HIS A 152 4.08 20.28 -16.31
N GLU A 153 3.35 21.40 -16.20
CA GLU A 153 3.34 22.46 -17.21
C GLU A 153 4.74 23.03 -17.47
N THR A 154 5.52 23.22 -16.40
CA THR A 154 6.90 23.67 -16.52
C THR A 154 7.75 22.68 -17.32
N LEU A 155 7.56 21.38 -17.11
CA LEU A 155 8.28 20.34 -17.83
C LEU A 155 7.83 20.23 -19.29
N VAL A 156 6.54 20.23 -19.57
CA VAL A 156 6.00 19.91 -20.90
C VAL A 156 6.00 21.14 -21.80
N TRP A 157 5.45 22.25 -21.32
CA TRP A 157 5.07 23.38 -22.18
C TRP A 157 6.07 24.54 -22.14
N LEU A 158 6.72 24.78 -20.99
CA LEU A 158 7.54 25.98 -20.84
C LEU A 158 8.94 25.80 -21.44
N PRO A 159 9.52 26.85 -22.07
CA PRO A 159 10.93 26.84 -22.52
C PRO A 159 11.92 26.54 -21.40
N LEU A 160 11.59 26.96 -20.17
CA LEU A 160 12.41 26.73 -18.97
C LEU A 160 12.56 25.23 -18.62
N GLY A 161 11.68 24.35 -19.12
CA GLY A 161 11.77 22.90 -18.95
C GLY A 161 12.73 22.19 -19.90
N SER A 162 13.36 22.90 -20.84
CA SER A 162 14.21 22.31 -21.90
C SER A 162 15.34 21.42 -21.38
N GLU A 163 16.04 21.84 -20.32
CA GLU A 163 17.11 21.04 -19.68
C GLU A 163 16.57 19.72 -19.13
N ALA A 164 15.41 19.75 -18.45
CA ALA A 164 14.78 18.56 -17.91
C ALA A 164 14.26 17.64 -19.01
N ARG A 165 13.68 18.18 -20.08
CA ARG A 165 13.26 17.38 -21.25
C ARG A 165 14.44 16.70 -21.94
N LYS A 166 15.58 17.38 -22.07
CA LYS A 166 16.81 16.75 -22.59
C LYS A 166 17.24 15.58 -21.71
N TYR A 167 17.29 15.78 -20.40
CA TYR A 167 17.65 14.73 -19.44
C TYR A 167 16.69 13.52 -19.51
N ILE A 168 15.39 13.75 -19.63
CA ILE A 168 14.35 12.70 -19.79
C ILE A 168 14.57 11.93 -21.10
N ALA A 169 14.84 12.63 -22.20
CA ALA A 169 15.12 12.02 -23.50
C ALA A 169 16.39 11.18 -23.47
N ASP A 170 17.46 11.67 -22.85
CA ASP A 170 18.72 10.92 -22.64
C ASP A 170 18.51 9.66 -21.80
N ARG A 171 17.45 9.64 -20.97
CA ARG A 171 17.01 8.48 -20.17
C ARG A 171 16.00 7.58 -20.87
N GLY A 172 15.63 7.89 -22.11
CA GLY A 172 14.67 7.10 -22.88
C GLY A 172 13.23 7.12 -22.35
N ILE A 173 12.85 8.10 -21.53
CA ILE A 173 11.47 8.22 -21.03
C ILE A 173 10.59 8.83 -22.13
N LEU A 174 9.50 8.14 -22.46
CA LEU A 174 8.58 8.49 -23.54
C LEU A 174 7.54 9.52 -23.10
N PRO A 175 7.01 10.34 -24.03
CA PRO A 175 5.96 11.33 -23.74
C PRO A 175 4.75 10.76 -22.98
N ASP A 176 4.22 9.63 -23.42
CA ASP A 176 3.08 8.97 -22.77
C ASP A 176 3.38 8.59 -21.32
N THR A 177 4.64 8.28 -21.00
CA THR A 177 5.07 7.98 -19.64
C THR A 177 5.21 9.25 -18.79
N ILE A 178 5.65 10.36 -19.39
CA ILE A 178 5.66 11.70 -18.74
C ILE A 178 4.24 12.08 -18.34
N GLU A 179 3.27 11.90 -19.24
CA GLU A 179 1.85 12.19 -18.99
C GLU A 179 1.25 11.23 -17.96
N ARG A 180 1.41 9.91 -18.15
CA ARG A 180 0.86 8.88 -17.26
C ARG A 180 1.28 9.05 -15.80
N PHE A 181 2.55 9.39 -15.57
CA PHE A 181 3.09 9.60 -14.21
C PHE A 181 3.07 11.07 -13.78
N ASN A 182 2.53 11.96 -14.60
CA ASN A 182 2.47 13.40 -14.37
C ASN A 182 3.84 14.00 -13.98
N LEU A 183 4.91 13.53 -14.64
CA LEU A 183 6.27 13.98 -14.33
C LEU A 183 6.37 15.50 -14.51
N GLY A 184 7.16 16.16 -13.67
CA GLY A 184 7.25 17.61 -13.66
C GLY A 184 8.67 18.14 -13.51
N TYR A 185 8.84 19.46 -13.55
CA TYR A 185 10.14 20.09 -13.36
C TYR A 185 10.05 21.26 -12.38
N ALA A 186 10.83 21.18 -11.30
CA ALA A 186 11.04 22.29 -10.39
C ALA A 186 12.19 23.16 -10.89
N LEU A 187 11.89 24.43 -11.20
CA LEU A 187 12.86 25.41 -11.67
C LEU A 187 14.04 25.58 -10.71
N ASN A 188 15.18 26.03 -11.25
CA ASN A 188 16.31 26.47 -10.43
C ASN A 188 16.02 27.85 -9.78
N SER A 189 15.07 27.90 -8.87
CA SER A 189 14.63 29.13 -8.20
C SER A 189 14.32 28.86 -6.74
N TRP A 190 14.64 29.82 -5.87
CA TRP A 190 14.28 29.75 -4.45
C TRP A 190 12.81 30.10 -4.18
N LYS A 191 12.08 30.63 -5.17
CA LYS A 191 10.76 31.22 -4.96
C LYS A 191 9.73 31.03 -6.06
N ALA A 192 10.05 30.30 -7.13
CA ALA A 192 9.15 30.20 -8.28
C ALA A 192 7.82 29.55 -7.90
N THR A 193 7.87 28.39 -7.23
CA THR A 193 6.69 27.60 -6.90
C THR A 193 5.82 28.31 -5.88
N HIS A 194 6.39 28.71 -4.73
CA HIS A 194 5.57 29.30 -3.68
C HIS A 194 5.00 30.67 -4.05
N VAL A 195 5.71 31.49 -4.83
CA VAL A 195 5.15 32.77 -5.31
C VAL A 195 3.97 32.53 -6.24
N ALA A 196 4.02 31.51 -7.11
CA ALA A 196 2.90 31.16 -7.97
C ALA A 196 1.69 30.68 -7.15
N LEU A 197 1.90 29.79 -6.18
CA LEU A 197 0.83 29.27 -5.32
C LEU A 197 0.24 30.36 -4.40
N MET A 198 1.05 31.24 -3.83
CA MET A 198 0.56 32.35 -3.01
C MET A 198 -0.31 33.33 -3.82
N LYS A 199 0.01 33.54 -5.11
CA LYS A 199 -0.86 34.33 -6.01
C LYS A 199 -2.21 33.66 -6.27
N LYS A 200 -2.30 32.34 -6.17
CA LYS A 200 -3.56 31.58 -6.23
C LYS A 200 -4.36 31.60 -4.91
N GLY A 201 -3.83 32.24 -3.85
CA GLY A 201 -4.53 32.43 -2.58
C GLY A 201 -4.07 31.50 -1.45
N TYR A 202 -3.06 30.65 -1.67
CA TYR A 202 -2.50 29.80 -0.62
C TYR A 202 -1.63 30.59 0.36
N PHE A 203 -1.75 30.27 1.64
CA PHE A 203 -0.99 30.91 2.71
C PHE A 203 0.30 30.16 3.01
N LYS A 204 1.26 30.89 3.61
CA LYS A 204 2.57 30.38 3.97
C LYS A 204 2.50 29.11 4.83
N GLU A 205 1.60 29.07 5.79
CA GLU A 205 1.42 27.95 6.73
C GLU A 205 0.98 26.68 6.00
N GLN A 206 0.10 26.81 5.00
CA GLN A 206 -0.37 25.71 4.17
C GLN A 206 0.76 25.16 3.29
N LEU A 207 1.57 26.04 2.70
CA LEU A 207 2.74 25.64 1.89
C LEU A 207 3.79 24.86 2.70
N ILE A 208 3.98 25.25 3.97
CA ILE A 208 4.87 24.53 4.89
C ILE A 208 4.26 23.17 5.27
N ALA A 209 2.97 23.15 5.61
CA ALA A 209 2.26 21.92 6.00
C ALA A 209 2.19 20.89 4.86
N ALA A 210 2.06 21.35 3.61
CA ALA A 210 2.12 20.51 2.41
C ALA A 210 3.56 20.11 2.02
N GLY A 211 4.59 20.66 2.66
CA GLY A 211 5.99 20.35 2.37
C GLY A 211 6.53 20.95 1.06
N ILE A 212 5.84 21.94 0.48
CA ILE A 212 6.26 22.64 -0.74
C ILE A 212 7.45 23.57 -0.47
N VAL A 213 7.48 24.18 0.72
CA VAL A 213 8.53 25.11 1.15
C VAL A 213 9.18 24.68 2.46
N LYS A 214 10.37 25.20 2.71
CA LYS A 214 11.02 25.16 4.02
C LYS A 214 11.13 26.57 4.61
N LYS A 215 11.12 26.65 5.94
CA LYS A 215 11.49 27.87 6.67
C LYS A 215 13.01 28.04 6.64
N GLY A 216 13.46 29.23 6.31
CA GLY A 216 14.83 29.71 6.45
C GLY A 216 14.96 30.70 7.61
N SER A 217 16.04 31.48 7.60
CA SER A 217 16.31 32.51 8.62
C SER A 217 15.31 33.67 8.53
N ASN A 218 15.04 34.32 9.66
CA ASN A 218 14.15 35.49 9.79
C ASN A 218 12.76 35.27 9.18
N ASP A 219 12.19 34.07 9.40
CA ASP A 219 10.84 33.69 8.97
C ASP A 219 10.63 33.73 7.44
N LYS A 220 11.71 33.81 6.65
CA LYS A 220 11.65 33.65 5.19
C LYS A 220 11.35 32.20 4.83
N ILE A 221 10.63 31.99 3.72
CA ILE A 221 10.39 30.67 3.15
C ILE A 221 11.09 30.53 1.80
N TYR A 222 11.38 29.31 1.41
CA TYR A 222 11.93 29.00 0.10
C TYR A 222 11.46 27.65 -0.42
N ASP A 223 11.42 27.51 -1.75
CA ASP A 223 10.99 26.29 -2.43
C ASP A 223 11.86 25.10 -2.02
N PHE A 224 11.22 24.00 -1.61
CA PHE A 224 11.91 22.81 -1.15
C PHE A 224 12.59 22.08 -2.32
N PHE A 225 11.88 21.92 -3.44
CA PHE A 225 12.43 21.37 -4.68
C PHE A 225 12.95 22.49 -5.58
N ARG A 226 14.19 22.35 -6.05
CA ARG A 226 14.85 23.30 -6.94
C ARG A 226 15.75 22.56 -7.91
N LYS A 227 15.69 22.92 -9.18
CA LYS A 227 16.44 22.29 -10.28
C LYS A 227 16.35 20.76 -10.24
N ARG A 228 15.11 20.25 -10.15
CA ARG A 228 14.83 18.82 -9.98
C ARG A 228 13.77 18.35 -10.95
N LEU A 229 14.00 17.19 -11.57
CA LEU A 229 12.93 16.40 -12.19
C LEU A 229 12.02 15.87 -11.07
N ILE A 230 10.74 16.15 -11.16
CA ILE A 230 9.73 15.87 -10.14
C ILE A 230 8.93 14.62 -10.51
N PHE A 231 8.78 13.74 -9.52
CA PHE A 231 7.96 12.53 -9.56
C PHE A 231 6.84 12.73 -8.53
N PRO A 232 5.60 13.04 -8.95
CA PRO A 232 4.48 13.10 -8.02
C PRO A 232 4.27 11.75 -7.34
N ILE A 233 4.11 11.76 -6.02
CA ILE A 233 3.75 10.59 -5.23
C ILE A 233 2.27 10.68 -4.96
N ALA A 234 1.49 9.77 -5.55
CA ALA A 234 0.05 9.74 -5.42
C ALA A 234 -0.43 8.69 -4.43
N TYR A 235 -1.57 8.98 -3.81
CA TYR A 235 -2.41 8.00 -3.14
C TYR A 235 -3.72 7.97 -3.89
N ASP A 236 -4.07 6.80 -4.43
CA ASP A 236 -5.07 6.69 -5.49
C ASP A 236 -4.73 7.66 -6.65
N SER A 237 -5.68 8.41 -7.19
CA SER A 237 -5.43 9.33 -8.32
C SER A 237 -4.82 10.67 -7.92
N SER A 238 -4.75 11.01 -6.64
CA SER A 238 -4.37 12.36 -6.19
C SER A 238 -2.93 12.43 -5.68
N PRO A 239 -2.15 13.46 -6.08
CA PRO A 239 -0.81 13.66 -5.54
C PRO A 239 -0.90 14.07 -4.05
N ILE A 240 -0.01 13.48 -3.24
CA ILE A 240 0.10 13.74 -1.79
C ILE A 240 1.49 14.22 -1.38
N ALA A 241 2.47 14.04 -2.25
CA ALA A 241 3.86 14.44 -2.06
C ALA A 241 4.62 14.40 -3.39
N PHE A 242 5.91 14.68 -3.33
CA PHE A 242 6.81 14.62 -4.47
C PHE A 242 8.12 13.95 -4.09
N ALA A 243 8.76 13.35 -5.09
CA ALA A 243 10.18 13.12 -5.09
C ALA A 243 10.83 13.98 -6.18
N GLY A 244 12.10 14.34 -5.99
CA GLY A 244 12.84 15.18 -6.92
C GLY A 244 14.24 14.63 -7.18
N ARG A 245 14.56 14.31 -8.42
CA ARG A 245 15.91 13.97 -8.86
C ARG A 245 16.69 15.22 -9.23
N THR A 246 17.86 15.43 -8.65
CA THR A 246 18.70 16.60 -8.95
C THR A 246 19.16 16.59 -10.41
N LEU A 247 19.06 17.75 -11.06
CA LEU A 247 19.70 18.03 -12.35
C LEU A 247 20.96 18.92 -12.18
N LEU A 248 21.35 19.20 -10.94
CA LEU A 248 22.67 19.76 -10.63
C LEU A 248 23.73 18.66 -10.74
N THR A 249 24.86 18.99 -11.35
CA THR A 249 26.02 18.10 -11.55
C THR A 249 27.24 18.63 -10.80
N GLY A 250 28.22 17.78 -10.53
CA GLY A 250 29.50 18.15 -9.89
C GLY A 250 29.49 18.06 -8.36
N SER A 251 30.56 18.53 -7.73
CA SER A 251 30.79 18.46 -6.28
C SER A 251 29.79 19.26 -5.43
N GLU A 252 29.04 20.18 -6.06
CA GLU A 252 27.97 20.96 -5.42
C GLU A 252 26.59 20.30 -5.55
N ALA A 253 26.48 19.15 -6.21
CA ALA A 253 25.21 18.48 -6.41
C ALA A 253 24.66 17.98 -5.06
N PRO A 254 23.44 18.40 -4.65
CA PRO A 254 22.79 17.87 -3.46
C PRO A 254 22.42 16.40 -3.68
N VAL A 255 21.87 15.75 -2.64
CA VAL A 255 21.41 14.35 -2.70
C VAL A 255 20.65 14.02 -4.00
N LYS A 256 21.01 12.88 -4.62
CA LYS A 256 20.53 12.42 -5.94
C LYS A 256 19.01 12.47 -6.02
N TYR A 257 18.35 11.85 -5.04
CA TYR A 257 16.89 11.92 -4.84
C TYR A 257 16.57 12.59 -3.50
N LEU A 258 15.55 13.45 -3.54
CA LEU A 258 14.99 14.12 -2.38
C LEU A 258 13.50 13.86 -2.35
N ASN A 259 12.96 13.41 -1.22
CA ASN A 259 11.52 13.25 -1.04
C ASN A 259 10.97 14.42 -0.25
N SER A 260 9.68 14.73 -0.45
CA SER A 260 8.93 15.63 0.42
C SER A 260 9.16 15.27 1.89
N PRO A 261 9.19 16.26 2.79
CA PRO A 261 9.20 15.99 4.22
C PRO A 261 7.95 15.21 4.64
N SER A 262 7.97 14.62 5.83
CA SER A 262 6.77 14.00 6.42
C SER A 262 5.70 15.07 6.64
N THR A 263 4.49 14.84 6.10
CA THR A 263 3.32 15.72 6.24
C THR A 263 2.13 14.89 6.72
N ASP A 264 0.99 15.51 6.97
CA ASP A 264 -0.23 14.76 7.31
C ASP A 264 -0.77 13.95 6.12
N LEU A 265 -0.47 14.38 4.89
CA LEU A 265 -0.76 13.66 3.65
C LEU A 265 0.23 12.52 3.38
N PHE A 266 1.51 12.70 3.73
CA PHE A 266 2.58 11.81 3.29
C PHE A 266 3.44 11.28 4.43
N LYS A 267 3.40 9.96 4.61
CA LYS A 267 4.32 9.20 5.47
C LYS A 267 5.06 8.17 4.63
N LYS A 268 6.32 8.46 4.28
CA LYS A 268 7.16 7.64 3.36
C LYS A 268 7.05 6.12 3.59
N GLY A 269 7.19 5.65 4.84
CA GLY A 269 7.17 4.20 5.16
C GLY A 269 5.79 3.52 5.09
N LYS A 270 4.77 4.22 4.59
CA LYS A 270 3.42 3.71 4.38
C LYS A 270 2.98 3.76 2.91
N ILE A 271 3.81 4.28 2.02
CA ILE A 271 3.45 4.55 0.63
C ILE A 271 4.37 3.75 -0.27
N LEU A 272 3.79 3.22 -1.35
CA LEU A 272 4.51 2.59 -2.45
C LEU A 272 4.34 3.49 -3.68
N TYR A 273 5.46 3.98 -4.22
CA TYR A 273 5.42 4.78 -5.44
C TYR A 273 4.95 3.92 -6.62
N GLY A 274 4.13 4.48 -7.51
CA GLY A 274 3.58 3.77 -8.67
C GLY A 274 2.34 2.92 -8.39
N LEU A 275 1.98 2.69 -7.12
CA LEU A 275 0.87 1.79 -6.76
C LEU A 275 -0.46 2.12 -7.46
N PRO A 276 -0.91 3.40 -7.56
CA PRO A 276 -2.13 3.71 -8.29
C PRO A 276 -2.08 3.31 -9.77
N HIS A 277 -0.94 3.53 -10.42
CA HIS A 277 -0.73 3.14 -11.82
C HIS A 277 -0.59 1.63 -12.00
N ALA A 278 -0.27 0.91 -10.93
CA ALA A 278 0.02 -0.52 -10.97
C ALA A 278 -1.17 -1.42 -10.61
N ARG A 279 -2.27 -0.89 -10.08
CA ARG A 279 -3.39 -1.71 -9.61
C ARG A 279 -3.94 -2.67 -10.66
N GLU A 280 -4.16 -2.17 -11.87
CA GLU A 280 -4.70 -2.98 -12.97
C GLU A 280 -3.68 -4.03 -13.42
N GLY A 281 -2.42 -3.65 -13.55
CA GLY A 281 -1.31 -4.56 -13.84
C GLY A 281 -1.19 -5.67 -12.79
N ILE A 282 -1.23 -5.32 -11.51
CA ILE A 282 -1.15 -6.29 -10.39
C ILE A 282 -2.31 -7.29 -10.48
N LYS A 283 -3.53 -6.83 -10.76
CA LYS A 283 -4.70 -7.71 -10.92
C LYS A 283 -4.55 -8.62 -12.13
N ARG A 284 -4.07 -8.10 -13.25
CA ARG A 284 -3.89 -8.84 -14.51
C ARG A 284 -2.82 -9.91 -14.41
N GLU A 285 -1.66 -9.55 -13.85
CA GLU A 285 -0.50 -10.45 -13.70
C GLU A 285 -0.60 -11.36 -12.46
N GLY A 286 -1.58 -11.10 -11.57
CA GLY A 286 -1.72 -11.80 -10.30
C GLY A 286 -0.52 -11.63 -9.36
N SER A 287 0.33 -10.64 -9.60
CA SER A 287 1.57 -10.42 -8.85
C SER A 287 2.01 -8.96 -8.89
N VAL A 288 2.84 -8.55 -7.92
CA VAL A 288 3.44 -7.21 -7.86
C VAL A 288 4.95 -7.28 -7.80
N ILE A 289 5.62 -6.43 -8.58
CA ILE A 289 7.08 -6.27 -8.57
C ILE A 289 7.43 -5.08 -7.67
N VAL A 290 8.29 -5.29 -6.68
CA VAL A 290 8.73 -4.25 -5.73
C VAL A 290 10.20 -3.94 -5.97
N VAL A 291 10.49 -2.73 -6.45
CA VAL A 291 11.83 -2.19 -6.74
C VAL A 291 12.24 -1.07 -5.77
N GLU A 292 13.50 -0.64 -5.81
CA GLU A 292 14.03 0.39 -4.90
C GLU A 292 13.73 1.82 -5.37
N GLY A 293 13.83 2.11 -6.66
CA GLY A 293 13.83 3.45 -7.21
C GLY A 293 12.58 3.87 -7.98
N TYR A 294 12.45 5.19 -8.18
CA TYR A 294 11.39 5.78 -9.00
C TYR A 294 11.59 5.47 -10.49
N MET A 295 12.85 5.51 -10.96
CA MET A 295 13.17 5.29 -12.37
C MET A 295 12.90 3.85 -12.79
N ASP A 296 13.16 2.89 -11.90
CA ASP A 296 12.84 1.48 -12.11
C ASP A 296 11.36 1.30 -12.40
N VAL A 297 10.49 1.89 -11.57
CA VAL A 297 9.03 1.84 -11.79
C VAL A 297 8.66 2.47 -13.13
N ILE A 298 9.20 3.65 -13.43
CA ILE A 298 8.93 4.35 -14.69
C ILE A 298 9.34 3.49 -15.90
N ALA A 299 10.56 2.94 -15.88
CA ALA A 299 11.10 2.12 -16.96
C ALA A 299 10.32 0.82 -17.12
N LEU A 300 9.96 0.15 -16.02
CA LEU A 300 9.17 -1.09 -16.04
C LEU A 300 7.79 -0.86 -16.62
N HIS A 301 7.06 0.17 -16.16
CA HIS A 301 5.74 0.51 -16.68
C HIS A 301 5.78 0.86 -18.17
N GLN A 302 6.77 1.66 -18.59
CA GLN A 302 6.96 2.00 -20.00
C GLN A 302 7.21 0.76 -20.87
N ASN A 303 7.84 -0.26 -20.31
CA ASN A 303 8.19 -1.48 -21.03
C ASN A 303 7.14 -2.59 -20.94
N GLY A 304 5.99 -2.34 -20.31
CA GLY A 304 4.85 -3.27 -20.24
C GLY A 304 4.73 -4.02 -18.91
N PHE A 305 5.67 -3.82 -17.99
CA PHE A 305 5.63 -4.38 -16.62
C PHE A 305 4.96 -3.37 -15.69
N ASP A 306 3.68 -3.10 -15.96
CA ASP A 306 2.87 -2.11 -15.24
C ASP A 306 2.41 -2.60 -13.85
N ASN A 307 2.81 -3.79 -13.41
CA ASN A 307 2.61 -4.28 -12.04
C ASN A 307 3.76 -3.93 -11.07
N ALA A 308 4.60 -2.95 -11.43
CA ALA A 308 5.76 -2.53 -10.63
C ALA A 308 5.46 -1.35 -9.69
N VAL A 309 6.02 -1.40 -8.47
CA VAL A 309 5.95 -0.35 -7.44
C VAL A 309 7.30 -0.18 -6.73
N SER A 310 7.51 0.96 -6.06
CA SER A 310 8.78 1.24 -5.35
C SER A 310 8.62 1.56 -3.87
N ILE A 311 9.54 1.05 -3.05
CA ILE A 311 9.70 1.40 -1.63
C ILE A 311 10.46 2.71 -1.40
N MET A 312 10.88 3.39 -2.47
CA MET A 312 11.50 4.70 -2.46
C MET A 312 12.79 4.75 -1.60
N GLY A 313 13.59 3.69 -1.58
CA GLY A 313 14.75 3.56 -0.69
C GLY A 313 14.39 3.57 0.79
N THR A 314 13.35 2.84 1.18
CA THR A 314 13.04 2.51 2.59
C THR A 314 12.98 1.01 2.77
N SER A 315 13.09 0.54 4.02
CA SER A 315 12.84 -0.86 4.31
C SER A 315 11.41 -1.26 3.91
N PHE A 316 11.27 -2.39 3.21
CA PHE A 316 9.97 -3.01 2.95
C PHE A 316 9.25 -3.31 4.27
N SER A 317 8.17 -2.56 4.55
CA SER A 317 7.53 -2.52 5.86
C SER A 317 6.29 -3.42 5.94
N LYS A 318 5.84 -3.74 7.15
CA LYS A 318 4.56 -4.45 7.37
C LYS A 318 3.36 -3.71 6.77
N HIS A 319 3.44 -2.38 6.68
CA HIS A 319 2.37 -1.59 6.07
C HIS A 319 2.33 -1.80 4.56
N HIS A 320 3.49 -1.92 3.91
CA HIS A 320 3.57 -2.26 2.49
C HIS A 320 2.99 -3.65 2.23
N ILE A 321 3.40 -4.65 3.03
CA ILE A 321 2.84 -6.02 2.98
C ILE A 321 1.31 -5.98 3.10
N LYS A 322 0.77 -5.34 4.14
CA LYS A 322 -0.68 -5.23 4.34
C LYS A 322 -1.41 -4.50 3.20
N THR A 323 -0.75 -3.54 2.56
CA THR A 323 -1.32 -2.81 1.43
C THR A 323 -1.39 -3.70 0.19
N LEU A 324 -0.31 -4.43 -0.10
CA LEU A 324 -0.21 -5.34 -1.24
C LEU A 324 -1.11 -6.57 -1.07
N ALA A 325 -1.31 -7.06 0.16
CA ALA A 325 -2.16 -8.22 0.48
C ALA A 325 -3.62 -8.06 0.06
N ARG A 326 -4.04 -6.81 -0.17
CA ARG A 326 -5.40 -6.48 -0.64
C ARG A 326 -5.54 -6.57 -2.15
N LEU A 327 -4.43 -6.71 -2.88
CA LEU A 327 -4.36 -6.64 -4.33
C LEU A 327 -3.86 -7.95 -4.94
N THR A 328 -2.96 -8.65 -4.25
CA THR A 328 -2.35 -9.90 -4.72
C THR A 328 -1.80 -10.69 -3.52
N ASP A 329 -1.69 -11.99 -3.68
CA ASP A 329 -0.96 -12.92 -2.82
C ASP A 329 0.52 -13.05 -3.24
N ARG A 330 0.92 -12.67 -4.46
CA ARG A 330 2.30 -12.85 -4.95
C ARG A 330 3.07 -11.55 -5.05
N VAL A 331 4.12 -11.42 -4.23
CA VAL A 331 4.98 -10.23 -4.18
C VAL A 331 6.42 -10.60 -4.54
N ILE A 332 6.96 -10.02 -5.62
CA ILE A 332 8.32 -10.25 -6.10
C ILE A 332 9.20 -9.06 -5.70
N LEU A 333 10.17 -9.30 -4.82
CA LEU A 333 11.13 -8.29 -4.37
C LEU A 333 12.34 -8.30 -5.30
N VAL A 334 12.59 -7.16 -5.94
CA VAL A 334 13.75 -6.93 -6.80
C VAL A 334 14.51 -5.73 -6.22
N LEU A 335 15.25 -5.99 -5.15
CA LEU A 335 16.01 -4.98 -4.42
C LEU A 335 17.49 -5.05 -4.80
N ASP A 336 18.23 -3.98 -4.54
CA ASP A 336 19.65 -3.90 -4.84
C ASP A 336 20.41 -5.11 -4.27
N SER A 337 21.24 -5.74 -5.10
CA SER A 337 22.07 -6.92 -4.73
C SER A 337 23.20 -6.58 -3.74
N ASP A 338 23.25 -5.34 -3.25
CA ASP A 338 24.24 -4.87 -2.32
C ASP A 338 24.04 -5.43 -0.89
N ASP A 339 25.02 -5.13 -0.05
CA ASP A 339 25.05 -5.58 1.33
C ASP A 339 23.89 -5.03 2.18
N ALA A 340 23.30 -3.89 1.78
CA ALA A 340 22.19 -3.25 2.46
C ALA A 340 20.84 -3.87 2.04
N GLY A 341 20.62 -4.10 0.74
CA GLY A 341 19.43 -4.75 0.19
C GLY A 341 19.30 -6.18 0.68
N ARG A 342 20.39 -6.96 0.66
CA ARG A 342 20.41 -8.31 1.27
C ARG A 342 20.05 -8.28 2.75
N LYS A 343 20.61 -7.33 3.52
CA LYS A 343 20.26 -7.14 4.94
C LYS A 343 18.79 -6.72 5.12
N ALA A 344 18.22 -5.95 4.20
CA ALA A 344 16.81 -5.56 4.24
C ALA A 344 15.90 -6.78 4.09
N ILE A 345 16.15 -7.63 3.09
CA ILE A 345 15.42 -8.89 2.87
C ILE A 345 15.55 -9.81 4.10
N MET A 346 16.78 -9.96 4.61
CA MET A 346 17.05 -10.78 5.79
C MET A 346 16.36 -10.28 7.07
N ARG A 347 15.93 -9.01 7.11
CA ARG A 347 15.22 -8.41 8.24
C ARG A 347 13.70 -8.38 8.06
N ILE A 348 13.16 -8.84 6.93
CA ILE A 348 11.72 -8.94 6.73
C ILE A 348 11.12 -9.78 7.86
N LYS A 349 10.11 -9.19 8.51
CA LYS A 349 9.32 -9.83 9.55
C LYS A 349 7.91 -10.01 9.01
N MET A 350 7.59 -11.25 8.67
CA MET A 350 6.21 -11.67 8.45
C MET A 350 5.50 -11.71 9.80
N GLU A 351 4.29 -11.19 9.87
CA GLU A 351 3.41 -11.22 11.05
C GLU A 351 1.95 -11.31 10.59
N GLY A 352 1.17 -12.16 11.27
CA GLY A 352 -0.23 -12.43 10.92
C GLY A 352 -0.39 -13.30 9.67
N GLU A 353 -1.62 -13.79 9.47
CA GLU A 353 -2.03 -14.48 8.25
C GLU A 353 -2.30 -13.42 7.17
N THR A 354 -1.26 -13.03 6.43
CA THR A 354 -1.41 -12.09 5.31
C THR A 354 -1.76 -12.78 3.99
N GLY A 355 -1.51 -14.09 3.89
CA GLY A 355 -1.70 -14.85 2.66
C GLY A 355 -0.79 -14.39 1.51
N ILE A 356 0.30 -13.67 1.80
CA ILE A 356 1.27 -13.26 0.79
C ILE A 356 2.44 -14.24 0.75
N ASP A 357 2.75 -14.68 -0.46
CA ASP A 357 3.99 -15.31 -0.85
C ASP A 357 4.98 -14.27 -1.36
N LEU A 358 6.11 -14.21 -0.65
CA LEU A 358 7.22 -13.33 -1.00
C LEU A 358 8.28 -14.09 -1.78
N TYR A 359 8.65 -13.52 -2.92
CA TYR A 359 9.71 -13.99 -3.79
C TYR A 359 10.83 -12.95 -3.87
N VAL A 360 12.03 -13.39 -4.22
CA VAL A 360 13.22 -12.55 -4.37
C VAL A 360 13.87 -12.86 -5.70
N VAL A 361 14.19 -11.82 -6.46
CA VAL A 361 15.06 -11.89 -7.64
C VAL A 361 16.39 -11.24 -7.28
N GLU A 362 17.48 -11.95 -7.55
CA GLU A 362 18.82 -11.37 -7.45
C GLU A 362 19.16 -10.69 -8.78
N LEU A 363 19.51 -9.41 -8.71
CA LEU A 363 19.92 -8.66 -9.90
C LEU A 363 21.39 -8.94 -10.25
N PRO A 364 21.75 -8.92 -11.55
CA PRO A 364 23.14 -8.77 -11.99
C PRO A 364 23.70 -7.38 -11.58
N ASP A 365 24.93 -7.04 -11.99
CA ASP A 365 25.55 -5.73 -11.72
C ASP A 365 24.95 -4.62 -12.62
N LYS A 366 23.62 -4.51 -12.62
CA LYS A 366 22.81 -3.54 -13.37
C LYS A 366 21.50 -3.27 -12.61
N ASP A 367 21.01 -2.03 -12.72
CA ASP A 367 19.73 -1.60 -12.16
C ASP A 367 18.55 -2.11 -13.03
N PRO A 368 17.33 -2.26 -12.48
CA PRO A 368 16.15 -2.67 -13.24
C PRO A 368 15.85 -1.79 -14.46
N ASP A 369 16.04 -0.47 -14.36
CA ASP A 369 15.83 0.45 -15.48
C ASP A 369 16.80 0.17 -16.64
N GLU A 370 18.07 -0.12 -16.35
CA GLU A 370 19.08 -0.48 -17.36
C GLU A 370 18.74 -1.82 -18.03
N ILE A 371 18.42 -2.86 -17.25
CA ILE A 371 18.14 -4.20 -17.78
C ILE A 371 16.92 -4.17 -18.72
N VAL A 372 15.80 -3.59 -18.27
CA VAL A 372 14.55 -3.60 -19.05
C VAL A 372 14.64 -2.74 -20.31
N LEU A 373 15.45 -1.66 -20.28
CA LEU A 373 15.68 -0.81 -21.46
C LEU A 373 16.56 -1.51 -22.50
N GLU A 374 17.56 -2.28 -22.07
CA GLU A 374 18.44 -3.02 -22.98
C GLU A 374 17.75 -4.28 -23.55
N ASN A 375 17.09 -5.07 -22.70
CA ASN A 375 16.50 -6.35 -23.09
C ASN A 375 15.32 -6.76 -22.18
N LYS A 376 14.10 -6.68 -22.72
CA LYS A 376 12.88 -7.11 -22.02
C LYS A 376 12.83 -8.60 -21.73
N ASP A 377 13.37 -9.43 -22.61
CA ASP A 377 13.35 -10.89 -22.43
C ASP A 377 14.30 -11.29 -21.31
N GLU A 378 15.44 -10.59 -21.16
CA GLU A 378 16.34 -10.77 -20.02
C GLU A 378 15.63 -10.44 -18.70
N TRP A 379 14.86 -9.34 -18.66
CA TRP A 379 14.06 -9.01 -17.49
C TRP A 379 13.02 -10.08 -17.15
N SER A 380 12.27 -10.58 -18.14
CA SER A 380 11.30 -11.67 -17.94
C SER A 380 11.97 -12.94 -17.40
N ASN A 381 13.12 -13.33 -17.97
CA ASN A 381 13.88 -14.49 -17.49
C ASN A 381 14.37 -14.31 -16.04
N LEU A 382 14.73 -13.09 -15.63
CA LEU A 382 15.07 -12.79 -14.24
C LEU A 382 13.87 -12.97 -13.31
N LEU A 383 12.67 -12.53 -13.71
CA LEU A 383 11.45 -12.75 -12.94
C LEU A 383 11.11 -14.25 -12.81
N ASP A 384 11.36 -15.05 -13.85
CA ASP A 384 11.18 -16.51 -13.80
C ASP A 384 12.16 -17.19 -12.84
N SER A 385 13.30 -16.56 -12.56
CA SER A 385 14.29 -17.05 -11.59
C SER A 385 13.95 -16.73 -10.12
N ALA A 386 12.82 -16.07 -9.86
CA ALA A 386 12.44 -15.60 -8.53
C ALA A 386 12.35 -16.76 -7.52
N LYS A 387 13.08 -16.64 -6.42
CA LYS A 387 13.11 -17.63 -5.33
C LYS A 387 12.15 -17.25 -4.22
N ALA A 388 11.35 -18.20 -3.74
CA ALA A 388 10.56 -17.99 -2.53
C ALA A 388 11.47 -17.58 -1.35
N ILE A 389 11.02 -16.64 -0.51
CA ILE A 389 11.82 -16.11 0.61
C ILE A 389 12.42 -17.20 1.51
N PRO A 390 11.70 -18.29 1.87
CA PRO A 390 12.28 -19.36 2.68
C PRO A 390 13.48 -20.03 2.01
N ILE A 391 13.43 -20.25 0.69
CA ILE A 391 14.52 -20.81 -0.10
C ILE A 391 15.68 -19.82 -0.15
N TYR A 392 15.40 -18.56 -0.53
CA TYR A 392 16.42 -17.51 -0.63
C TYR A 392 17.19 -17.30 0.68
N ILE A 393 16.46 -17.24 1.81
CA ILE A 393 17.09 -17.06 3.14
C ILE A 393 17.88 -18.30 3.56
N THR A 394 17.42 -19.51 3.18
CA THR A 394 18.19 -20.74 3.40
C THR A 394 19.52 -20.69 2.67
N ASP A 395 19.49 -20.44 1.35
CA ASP A 395 20.68 -20.34 0.51
C ASP A 395 21.66 -19.30 1.04
N THR A 396 21.16 -18.11 1.36
CA THR A 396 21.96 -16.98 1.87
C THR A 396 22.65 -17.34 3.18
N LEU A 397 21.92 -17.93 4.13
CA LEU A 397 22.46 -18.26 5.44
C LEU A 397 23.46 -19.43 5.40
N VAL A 398 23.22 -20.40 4.54
CA VAL A 398 24.12 -21.54 4.31
C VAL A 398 25.42 -21.05 3.67
N ALA A 399 25.34 -20.22 2.63
CA ALA A 399 26.52 -19.64 1.98
C ALA A 399 27.35 -18.73 2.90
N GLN A 400 26.70 -18.03 3.86
CA GLN A 400 27.38 -17.20 4.86
C GLN A 400 27.90 -17.98 6.07
N SER A 401 27.55 -19.26 6.21
CA SER A 401 27.95 -20.07 7.35
C SER A 401 29.46 -20.33 7.30
N LYS A 402 30.13 -20.14 8.44
CA LYS A 402 31.56 -20.45 8.58
C LYS A 402 31.81 -21.95 8.76
N ASP A 403 30.88 -22.64 9.40
CA ASP A 403 30.97 -24.06 9.73
C ASP A 403 29.56 -24.63 9.93
N LEU A 404 29.08 -25.36 8.94
CA LEU A 404 27.79 -26.05 9.03
C LEU A 404 27.87 -27.30 9.93
N THR A 405 29.02 -27.70 10.43
CA THR A 405 29.11 -28.79 11.42
C THR A 405 28.83 -28.31 12.85
N ASP A 406 28.92 -27.01 13.13
CA ASP A 406 28.58 -26.42 14.44
C ASP A 406 27.06 -26.48 14.69
N PRO A 407 26.60 -27.21 15.74
CA PRO A 407 25.19 -27.28 16.10
C PRO A 407 24.56 -25.90 16.41
N LYS A 408 25.34 -24.93 16.91
CA LYS A 408 24.83 -23.58 17.19
C LYS A 408 24.49 -22.84 15.91
N GLU A 409 25.33 -22.98 14.89
CA GLU A 409 25.16 -22.32 13.61
C GLU A 409 23.99 -22.95 12.85
N LYS A 410 23.90 -24.29 12.79
CA LYS A 410 22.72 -24.98 12.25
C LYS A 410 21.42 -24.52 12.93
N LYS A 411 21.40 -24.48 14.27
CA LYS A 411 20.24 -24.02 15.05
C LYS A 411 19.84 -22.58 14.71
N ARG A 412 20.80 -21.68 14.48
CA ARG A 412 20.55 -20.29 14.09
C ARG A 412 19.84 -20.22 12.74
N ILE A 413 20.31 -20.99 11.75
CA ILE A 413 19.73 -21.04 10.40
C ILE A 413 18.32 -21.64 10.46
N VAL A 414 18.16 -22.81 11.09
CA VAL A 414 16.87 -23.48 11.24
C VAL A 414 15.87 -22.55 11.89
N ASN A 415 16.16 -22.00 13.08
CA ASN A 415 15.23 -21.11 13.78
C ASN A 415 14.78 -19.91 12.94
N ARG A 416 15.67 -19.35 12.12
CA ARG A 416 15.32 -18.20 11.26
C ARG A 416 14.37 -18.62 10.14
N VAL A 417 14.62 -19.75 9.49
CA VAL A 417 13.79 -20.23 8.38
C VAL A 417 12.47 -20.79 8.90
N THR A 418 12.45 -21.61 9.96
CA THR A 418 11.20 -22.14 10.54
C THR A 418 10.29 -21.02 11.06
N TYR A 419 10.84 -19.88 11.50
CA TYR A 419 10.04 -18.70 11.80
C TYR A 419 9.20 -18.24 10.59
N LEU A 420 9.80 -18.20 9.40
CA LEU A 420 9.13 -17.78 8.16
C LEU A 420 8.09 -18.81 7.73
N LEU A 421 8.39 -20.09 7.89
CA LEU A 421 7.50 -21.19 7.53
C LEU A 421 6.19 -21.20 8.33
N ASN A 422 6.15 -20.60 9.53
CA ASN A 422 4.90 -20.43 10.27
C ASN A 422 3.88 -19.53 9.56
N PHE A 423 4.30 -18.78 8.55
CA PHE A 423 3.44 -17.88 7.78
C PHE A 423 3.06 -18.45 6.41
N VAL A 424 3.61 -19.61 6.04
CA VAL A 424 3.20 -20.35 4.84
C VAL A 424 1.94 -21.13 5.21
N THR A 425 0.83 -20.78 4.58
CA THR A 425 -0.49 -21.35 4.89
C THR A 425 -0.73 -22.69 4.21
N ASP A 426 -0.11 -22.93 3.05
CA ASP A 426 -0.22 -24.20 2.34
C ASP A 426 0.67 -25.28 3.01
N PRO A 427 0.09 -26.39 3.50
CA PRO A 427 0.87 -27.43 4.18
C PRO A 427 1.85 -28.18 3.28
N HIS A 428 1.57 -28.29 1.98
CA HIS A 428 2.45 -28.95 1.02
C HIS A 428 3.65 -28.08 0.69
N GLU A 429 3.45 -26.78 0.49
CA GLU A 429 4.56 -25.83 0.34
C GLU A 429 5.43 -25.78 1.59
N GLN A 430 4.79 -25.69 2.77
CA GLN A 430 5.50 -25.70 4.04
C GLN A 430 6.38 -26.95 4.19
N ALA A 431 5.86 -28.13 3.81
CA ALA A 431 6.61 -29.38 3.82
C ALA A 431 7.78 -29.36 2.83
N ALA A 432 7.56 -28.88 1.60
CA ALA A 432 8.61 -28.78 0.59
C ALA A 432 9.75 -27.84 1.03
N TYR A 433 9.43 -26.69 1.64
CA TYR A 433 10.45 -25.78 2.17
C TYR A 433 11.18 -26.37 3.39
N LEU A 434 10.50 -27.14 4.26
CA LEU A 434 11.15 -27.86 5.36
C LEU A 434 12.13 -28.92 4.84
N GLU A 435 11.74 -29.68 3.82
CA GLU A 435 12.61 -30.67 3.19
C GLU A 435 13.85 -30.00 2.57
N TYR A 436 13.65 -28.88 1.85
CA TYR A 436 14.74 -28.08 1.30
C TYR A 436 15.72 -27.63 2.38
N LEU A 437 15.21 -27.02 3.45
CA LEU A 437 16.00 -26.58 4.60
C LEU A 437 16.78 -27.75 5.22
N SER A 438 16.14 -28.90 5.42
CA SER A 438 16.73 -30.09 6.02
C SER A 438 17.93 -30.59 5.22
N ARG A 439 17.78 -30.66 3.89
CA ARG A 439 18.87 -31.06 2.98
C ARG A 439 20.00 -30.04 3.00
N ALA A 440 19.68 -28.75 2.95
CA ALA A 440 20.68 -27.68 2.91
C ALA A 440 21.56 -27.60 4.17
N VAL A 441 21.00 -27.88 5.36
CA VAL A 441 21.75 -27.87 6.63
C VAL A 441 22.29 -29.25 7.04
N GLY A 442 21.97 -30.30 6.28
CA GLY A 442 22.33 -31.68 6.61
C GLY A 442 21.73 -32.15 7.94
N TYR A 443 20.43 -31.93 8.14
CA TYR A 443 19.63 -32.53 9.21
C TYR A 443 18.65 -33.57 8.66
N GLU A 444 18.18 -34.45 9.53
CA GLU A 444 16.97 -35.24 9.28
C GLU A 444 15.73 -34.38 9.56
N GLU A 445 14.68 -34.53 8.73
CA GLU A 445 13.54 -33.61 8.65
C GLU A 445 12.78 -33.43 9.99
N TYR A 446 12.72 -34.48 10.83
CA TYR A 446 12.06 -34.42 12.14
C TYR A 446 12.82 -33.56 13.17
N ILE A 447 14.13 -33.36 12.98
CA ILE A 447 14.97 -32.53 13.86
C ILE A 447 14.70 -31.04 13.60
N VAL A 448 14.35 -30.70 12.36
CA VAL A 448 14.09 -29.33 11.89
C VAL A 448 12.71 -28.82 12.37
N ASN A 449 11.72 -29.70 12.50
CA ASN A 449 10.41 -29.35 13.08
C ASN A 449 9.83 -30.47 13.98
N PRO A 450 10.04 -30.39 15.32
CA PRO A 450 9.57 -31.42 16.27
C PRO A 450 8.04 -31.58 16.35
N LYS A 451 7.29 -30.62 15.79
CA LYS A 451 5.83 -30.57 15.78
C LYS A 451 5.22 -31.07 14.47
N CYS A 452 6.02 -31.43 13.46
CA CYS A 452 5.50 -31.95 12.19
C CYS A 452 4.92 -33.37 12.39
N PRO A 453 3.60 -33.58 12.19
CA PRO A 453 2.97 -34.89 12.38
C PRO A 453 3.41 -35.94 11.35
N HIS A 454 3.75 -35.49 10.12
CA HIS A 454 4.22 -36.36 9.04
C HIS A 454 5.65 -36.88 9.29
N CYS A 455 6.53 -36.06 9.89
CA CYS A 455 7.92 -36.46 10.16
C CYS A 455 8.04 -37.57 11.22
N ARG A 456 7.08 -37.71 12.14
CA ARG A 456 7.08 -38.78 13.15
C ARG A 456 6.63 -40.14 12.60
N ARG A 457 5.83 -40.16 11.52
CA ARG A 457 5.29 -41.43 10.97
C ARG A 457 6.32 -42.23 10.17
N LYS A 458 7.26 -41.57 9.49
CA LYS A 458 8.30 -42.24 8.68
C LYS A 458 9.35 -43.02 9.48
N TYR A 459 9.37 -42.93 10.81
CA TYR A 459 10.41 -43.52 11.67
C TYR A 459 9.90 -44.60 12.65
N HIS A 460 8.60 -44.87 12.65
CA HIS A 460 8.01 -45.92 13.48
C HIS A 460 7.63 -47.20 12.70
N ASP A 461 7.93 -47.21 11.40
CA ASP A 461 7.96 -48.40 10.53
C ASP A 461 9.41 -48.63 10.09
#